data_AF-A0ABC8WBR7-F1
#
_entry.id   AF-A0ABC8WBR7-F1
#
_cell.length_a   1.000
_cell.length_b   1.000
_cell.length_c   1.000
_cell.angle_alpha   90.00
_cell.angle_beta   90.00
_cell.angle_gamma   90.00
#
_symmetry.space_group_name_H-M   'P 1'
#
loop_
_entity.id
_entity.type
_entity.pdbx_description
1 polymer ?
#
loop_
_entity_poly.entity_id
_entity_poly.type
_entity_poly.pdbx_seq_one_letter_code
_entity_poly.pdbx_strand_id
1 'polypeptide(L)'
;MSVMYDDDRKGQATRARKDWWNGSLYGPSNNNYPPVIFNGQWAAFLHVHDQGAATGSVGAVVYQGTNETGSPPDLLVAWSTPWSQVYSNTAYCQIGDTDFWAGHWDEIEQKLGSTGYSWNSTAQRHVIDVQTERGTSPTFTAVIRLITSSVE
;
A
#
# COMPACT_ATOMS: atom_id res chain seq x y z
N MET A 1 0.37 -8.25 -6.63
CA MET A 1 -0.26 -7.22 -5.79
C MET A 1 -1.25 -6.44 -6.63
N SER A 2 -2.40 -6.12 -6.06
CA SER A 2 -3.43 -5.32 -6.68
C SER A 2 -3.87 -4.21 -5.72
N VAL A 3 -4.08 -3.01 -6.26
CA VAL A 3 -4.62 -1.86 -5.55
C VAL A 3 -5.83 -1.37 -6.33
N MET A 4 -6.98 -1.35 -5.66
CA MET A 4 -8.23 -0.77 -6.16
C MET A 4 -8.43 0.61 -5.56
N TYR A 5 -8.84 1.56 -6.39
CA TYR A 5 -9.27 2.87 -5.94
C TYR A 5 -10.74 3.11 -6.30
N ASP A 6 -11.54 3.51 -5.32
CA ASP A 6 -12.98 3.79 -5.45
C ASP A 6 -13.29 5.17 -4.83
N ASP A 7 -13.18 6.23 -5.62
CA ASP A 7 -13.40 7.65 -5.27
C ASP A 7 -13.86 8.46 -6.49
N ASP A 8 -14.97 9.18 -6.36
CA ASP A 8 -15.61 10.02 -7.38
C ASP A 8 -14.78 11.16 -8.00
N ARG A 9 -13.55 11.49 -7.54
CA ARG A 9 -12.75 12.58 -8.17
C ARG A 9 -11.23 12.35 -8.18
N LYS A 10 -10.65 12.46 -9.39
CA LYS A 10 -9.21 12.58 -9.77
C LYS A 10 -8.23 11.54 -9.18
N GLY A 11 -7.50 10.85 -10.06
CA GLY A 11 -6.67 9.71 -9.65
C GLY A 11 -5.44 10.07 -8.83
N GLN A 12 -4.93 9.05 -8.13
CA GLN A 12 -3.94 9.23 -7.06
C GLN A 12 -2.49 9.13 -7.54
N ALA A 13 -1.70 10.18 -7.30
CA ALA A 13 -0.26 10.14 -7.54
C ALA A 13 0.47 9.26 -6.51
N THR A 14 1.36 8.37 -6.95
CA THR A 14 2.36 7.80 -6.03
C THR A 14 3.25 8.93 -5.52
N ARG A 15 3.24 9.16 -4.20
CA ARG A 15 4.04 10.21 -3.54
C ARG A 15 5.37 9.70 -3.04
N ALA A 16 5.35 8.54 -2.43
CA ALA A 16 6.54 7.94 -1.85
C ALA A 16 6.44 6.41 -1.92
N ARG A 17 7.59 5.76 -1.80
CA ARG A 17 7.70 4.30 -1.79
C ARG A 17 8.93 3.88 -1.01
N LYS A 18 8.89 2.67 -0.49
CA LYS A 18 10.02 2.01 0.14
C LYS A 18 10.01 0.54 -0.22
N ASP A 19 11.13 0.07 -0.74
CA ASP A 19 11.39 -1.34 -0.95
C ASP A 19 12.43 -1.75 0.10
N TRP A 20 12.11 -2.74 0.96
CA TRP A 20 13.03 -3.25 1.98
C TRP A 20 13.78 -4.47 1.47
N TRP A 21 14.98 -4.71 2.02
CA TRP A 21 15.80 -5.90 1.75
C TRP A 21 16.10 -6.15 0.27
N ASN A 22 16.32 -5.06 -0.48
CA ASN A 22 16.51 -5.07 -1.93
C ASN A 22 15.33 -5.71 -2.70
N GLY A 23 14.12 -5.58 -2.15
CA GLY A 23 12.92 -5.83 -2.93
C GLY A 23 12.82 -4.88 -4.12
N SER A 24 12.11 -5.30 -5.16
CA SER A 24 11.85 -4.45 -6.31
C SER A 24 10.57 -4.84 -7.03
N LEU A 25 10.06 -3.94 -7.86
CA LEU A 25 9.07 -4.30 -8.86
C LEU A 25 9.69 -5.24 -9.91
N TYR A 26 8.99 -6.32 -10.22
CA TYR A 26 9.31 -7.20 -11.33
C TYR A 26 8.87 -6.55 -12.65
N GLY A 27 9.76 -6.52 -13.64
CA GLY A 27 9.50 -5.94 -14.96
C GLY A 27 10.69 -5.15 -15.49
N PRO A 28 10.51 -4.40 -16.61
CA PRO A 28 11.57 -3.57 -17.17
C PRO A 28 12.07 -2.52 -16.17
N SER A 29 13.30 -2.05 -16.31
CA SER A 29 13.99 -1.17 -15.34
C SER A 29 13.33 0.21 -15.12
N ASN A 30 12.25 0.54 -15.84
CA ASN A 30 11.43 1.73 -15.65
C ASN A 30 10.09 1.43 -14.94
N ASN A 31 9.89 0.23 -14.40
CA ASN A 31 8.67 -0.11 -13.67
C ASN A 31 8.56 0.75 -12.42
N ASN A 32 7.59 1.66 -12.45
CA ASN A 32 7.17 2.42 -11.28
C ASN A 32 5.89 1.80 -10.75
N TYR A 33 5.63 2.05 -9.46
CA TYR A 33 4.29 1.82 -8.92
C TYR A 33 3.28 2.62 -9.75
N PRO A 34 2.06 2.09 -9.98
CA PRO A 34 1.05 2.73 -10.81
C PRO A 34 0.86 4.19 -10.42
N PRO A 35 1.20 5.14 -11.31
CA PRO A 35 1.34 6.53 -10.92
C PRO A 35 0.00 7.22 -10.73
N VAL A 36 -1.10 6.69 -11.28
CA VAL A 36 -2.46 7.22 -11.14
C VAL A 36 -3.44 6.06 -11.17
N ILE A 37 -4.26 5.91 -10.13
CA ILE A 37 -5.41 5.01 -10.12
C ILE A 37 -6.66 5.88 -10.04
N PHE A 38 -7.52 5.84 -11.07
CA PHE A 38 -8.77 6.59 -11.09
C PHE A 38 -9.90 5.83 -10.40
N ASN A 39 -11.03 6.52 -10.15
CA ASN A 39 -12.24 5.90 -9.62
C ASN A 39 -12.61 4.61 -10.35
N GLY A 40 -12.97 3.56 -9.61
CA GLY A 40 -13.40 2.29 -10.15
C GLY A 40 -12.32 1.53 -10.93
N GLN A 41 -11.08 2.04 -10.96
CA GLN A 41 -9.97 1.35 -11.62
C GLN A 41 -9.19 0.49 -10.64
N TRP A 42 -8.56 -0.52 -11.22
CA TRP A 42 -7.62 -1.40 -10.56
C TRP A 42 -6.25 -1.19 -11.18
N ALA A 43 -5.23 -1.16 -10.34
CA ALA A 43 -3.86 -1.29 -10.78
C ALA A 43 -3.25 -2.56 -10.18
N ALA A 44 -2.38 -3.21 -10.95
CA ALA A 44 -1.69 -4.40 -10.51
C ALA A 44 -0.20 -4.28 -10.78
N PHE A 45 0.60 -4.79 -9.85
CA PHE A 45 2.05 -4.87 -9.96
C PHE A 45 2.57 -6.10 -9.21
N LEU A 46 3.76 -6.55 -9.56
CA LEU A 46 4.43 -7.66 -8.89
C LEU A 46 5.68 -7.10 -8.21
N HIS A 47 5.74 -7.21 -6.89
CA HIS A 47 6.93 -6.90 -6.11
C HIS A 47 7.59 -8.20 -5.65
N VAL A 48 8.89 -8.32 -5.88
CA VAL A 48 9.69 -9.52 -5.63
C VAL A 48 10.88 -9.17 -4.75
N HIS A 49 11.48 -10.19 -4.14
CA HIS A 49 12.80 -10.08 -3.55
C HIS A 49 13.87 -10.36 -4.61
N ASP A 50 15.11 -10.00 -4.31
CA ASP A 50 16.27 -10.32 -5.16
C ASP A 50 16.41 -11.84 -5.39
N GLN A 51 16.75 -12.21 -6.62
CA GLN A 51 16.92 -13.62 -6.98
C GLN A 51 18.04 -14.27 -6.17
N GLY A 52 17.74 -15.40 -5.53
CA GLY A 52 18.71 -16.16 -4.73
C GLY A 52 18.97 -15.58 -3.33
N ALA A 53 18.36 -14.46 -2.96
CA ALA A 53 18.41 -13.94 -1.61
C ALA A 53 17.46 -14.71 -0.68
N ALA A 54 17.90 -14.99 0.55
CA ALA A 54 17.06 -15.53 1.62
C ALA A 54 16.26 -14.40 2.30
N THR A 55 15.64 -13.54 1.49
CA THR A 55 14.84 -12.38 1.93
C THR A 55 13.42 -12.48 1.39
N GLY A 56 12.49 -11.84 2.09
CA GLY A 56 11.08 -11.78 1.69
C GLY A 56 10.80 -10.64 0.72
N SER A 57 9.60 -10.62 0.17
CA SER A 57 9.08 -9.48 -0.60
C SER A 57 8.35 -8.53 0.33
N VAL A 58 8.95 -7.36 0.60
CA VAL A 58 8.38 -6.36 1.51
C VAL A 58 8.60 -4.97 0.97
N GLY A 59 7.52 -4.21 0.96
CA GLY A 59 7.49 -2.87 0.42
C GLY A 59 6.28 -2.10 0.92
N ALA A 60 6.30 -0.81 0.61
CA ALA A 60 5.23 0.12 0.91
C ALA A 60 5.11 1.17 -0.18
N VAL A 61 3.88 1.61 -0.42
CA VAL A 61 3.53 2.69 -1.35
C VAL A 61 2.66 3.68 -0.63
N VAL A 62 2.91 4.95 -0.86
CA VAL A 62 2.07 6.06 -0.40
C VAL A 62 1.40 6.67 -1.62
N TYR A 63 0.08 6.62 -1.65
CA TYR A 63 -0.73 7.34 -2.62
C TYR A 63 -1.24 8.65 -2.01
N GLN A 64 -1.41 9.67 -2.84
CA GLN A 64 -2.06 10.89 -2.41
C GLN A 64 -3.58 10.76 -2.58
N GLY A 65 -4.31 10.93 -1.47
CA GLY A 65 -5.77 11.02 -1.45
C GLY A 65 -6.31 12.31 -2.05
N THR A 66 -7.63 12.45 -2.03
CA THR A 66 -8.31 13.67 -2.48
C THR A 66 -8.93 14.40 -1.29
N ASN A 67 -8.85 15.73 -1.28
CA ASN A 67 -9.50 16.54 -0.26
C ASN A 67 -10.11 17.78 -0.92
N GLU A 68 -11.37 18.07 -0.61
CA GLU A 68 -12.08 19.26 -1.11
C GLU A 68 -11.62 20.53 -0.41
N THR A 69 -11.16 20.43 0.85
CA THR A 69 -10.76 21.57 1.67
C THR A 69 -9.48 21.26 2.45
N GLY A 70 -8.36 21.81 1.97
CA GLY A 70 -7.05 21.69 2.62
C GLY A 70 -6.11 20.71 1.95
N SER A 71 -5.07 20.30 2.67
CA SER A 71 -4.05 19.41 2.12
C SER A 71 -4.59 17.98 1.96
N PRO A 72 -4.31 17.30 0.84
CA PRO A 72 -4.76 15.93 0.60
C PRO A 72 -4.01 14.92 1.50
N PRO A 73 -4.70 13.92 2.08
CA PRO A 73 -4.06 12.93 2.94
C PRO A 73 -3.08 12.04 2.17
N ASP A 74 -2.14 11.47 2.89
CA ASP A 74 -1.28 10.40 2.39
C ASP A 74 -1.85 9.04 2.82
N LEU A 75 -1.99 8.15 1.85
CA LEU A 75 -2.61 6.83 1.98
C LEU A 75 -1.53 5.76 1.84
N LEU A 76 -1.04 5.28 2.97
CA LEU A 76 -0.01 4.24 3.04
C LEU A 76 -0.64 2.85 2.89
N VAL A 77 -0.07 2.04 2.00
CA VAL A 77 -0.30 0.59 1.90
C VAL A 77 1.04 -0.13 1.94
N ALA A 78 1.14 -1.20 2.73
CA ALA A 78 2.37 -1.95 2.93
C ALA A 78 2.08 -3.45 3.06
N TRP A 79 3.05 -4.27 2.65
CA TRP A 79 2.95 -5.72 2.61
C TRP A 79 4.25 -6.36 3.08
N SER A 80 4.14 -7.55 3.66
CA SER A 80 5.28 -8.42 3.94
C SER A 80 4.97 -9.86 3.56
N THR A 81 5.81 -10.45 2.71
CA THR A 81 5.85 -11.89 2.42
C THR A 81 7.24 -12.41 2.82
N PRO A 82 7.43 -12.87 4.06
CA PRO A 82 8.74 -13.31 4.54
C PRO A 82 9.24 -14.56 3.81
N TRP A 83 10.57 -14.71 3.71
CA TRP A 83 11.20 -15.90 3.13
C TRP A 83 10.95 -17.15 3.98
N SER A 84 11.07 -17.01 5.30
CA SER A 84 10.86 -18.11 6.24
C SER A 84 9.38 -18.30 6.51
N GLN A 85 8.91 -19.53 6.32
CA GLN A 85 7.52 -19.93 6.58
C GLN A 85 7.16 -19.99 8.07
N VAL A 86 8.14 -19.75 8.96
CA VAL A 86 7.89 -19.58 10.40
C VAL A 86 7.16 -18.26 10.67
N TYR A 87 7.38 -17.26 9.81
CA TYR A 87 6.70 -15.97 9.88
C TYR A 87 5.48 -15.98 8.95
N SER A 88 4.41 -15.33 9.39
CA SER A 88 3.21 -15.13 8.57
C SER A 88 3.38 -13.93 7.66
N ASN A 89 2.65 -13.95 6.52
CA ASN A 89 2.50 -12.76 5.69
C ASN A 89 1.73 -11.70 6.48
N THR A 90 2.08 -10.44 6.26
CA THR A 90 1.40 -9.32 6.91
C THR A 90 0.99 -8.24 5.92
N ALA A 91 -0.07 -7.53 6.27
CA ALA A 91 -0.60 -6.40 5.52
C ALA A 91 -0.80 -5.22 6.48
N TYR A 92 -0.50 -4.01 6.03
CA TYR A 92 -0.66 -2.81 6.82
C TYR A 92 -1.10 -1.62 5.97
N CYS A 93 -1.95 -0.76 6.52
CA CYS A 93 -2.29 0.52 5.93
C CYS A 93 -2.46 1.58 7.01
N GLN A 94 -2.22 2.83 6.64
CA GLN A 94 -2.47 3.97 7.51
C GLN A 94 -2.81 5.20 6.67
N ILE A 95 -3.73 6.02 7.18
CA ILE A 95 -4.04 7.34 6.62
C ILE A 95 -3.34 8.37 7.50
N GLY A 96 -2.55 9.24 6.87
CA GLY A 96 -1.77 10.28 7.53
C GLY A 96 -1.89 11.63 6.83
N ASP A 97 -1.32 12.64 7.46
CA ASP A 97 -1.23 13.98 6.86
C ASP A 97 -0.28 13.98 5.65
N THR A 98 -0.40 15.01 4.82
CA THR A 98 0.45 15.17 3.64
C THR A 98 1.93 15.15 4.00
N ASP A 99 2.73 14.39 3.26
CA ASP A 99 4.19 14.25 3.44
C ASP A 99 4.63 13.66 4.79
N PHE A 100 3.69 13.08 5.55
CA PHE A 100 3.98 12.51 6.87
C PHE A 100 4.98 11.35 6.80
N TRP A 101 4.95 10.51 5.75
CA TRP A 101 5.65 9.22 5.76
C TRP A 101 7.13 9.26 5.36
N ALA A 102 7.60 10.33 4.73
CA ALA A 102 8.94 10.38 4.12
C ALA A 102 10.09 10.11 5.11
N GLY A 103 9.88 10.36 6.41
CA GLY A 103 10.84 10.13 7.49
C GLY A 103 10.51 8.98 8.45
N HIS A 104 9.42 8.23 8.24
CA HIS A 104 8.89 7.26 9.22
C HIS A 104 8.93 5.81 8.75
N TRP A 105 9.82 5.47 7.83
CA TRP A 105 9.91 4.12 7.26
C TRP A 105 10.18 3.04 8.31
N ASP A 106 11.08 3.30 9.27
CA ASP A 106 11.41 2.32 10.31
C ASP A 106 10.20 2.02 11.22
N GLU A 107 9.38 3.04 11.52
CA GLU A 107 8.12 2.85 12.26
C GLU A 107 7.09 2.06 11.45
N ILE A 108 7.00 2.31 10.14
CA ILE A 108 6.12 1.56 9.24
C ILE A 108 6.52 0.09 9.22
N GLU A 109 7.81 -0.21 9.10
CA GLU A 109 8.33 -1.59 9.10
C GLU A 109 8.01 -2.31 10.41
N GLN A 110 8.24 -1.65 11.55
CA GLN A 110 7.91 -2.22 12.86
C GLN A 110 6.41 -2.53 12.99
N LYS A 111 5.55 -1.58 12.60
CA LYS A 111 4.09 -1.78 12.63
C LYS A 111 3.67 -2.92 11.72
N LEU A 112 4.17 -2.96 10.48
CA LEU A 112 3.92 -4.02 9.51
C LEU A 112 4.33 -5.40 10.04
N GLY A 113 5.47 -5.50 10.72
CA GLY A 113 5.93 -6.75 11.35
C GLY A 113 5.06 -7.22 12.52
N SER A 114 4.23 -6.34 13.07
CA SER A 114 3.33 -6.63 14.19
C SER A 114 1.86 -6.86 13.79
N THR A 115 1.52 -6.71 12.50
CA THR A 115 0.15 -6.89 12.02
C THR A 115 -0.12 -8.33 11.58
N GLY A 116 -1.36 -8.60 11.13
CA GLY A 116 -1.76 -9.90 10.60
C GLY A 116 -1.95 -9.87 9.08
N TYR A 117 -2.67 -10.86 8.58
CA TYR A 117 -3.00 -11.00 7.16
C TYR A 117 -3.88 -9.86 6.61
N SER A 118 -4.49 -9.05 7.46
CA SER A 118 -5.30 -7.90 7.05
C SER A 118 -5.19 -6.76 8.06
N TRP A 119 -5.50 -5.56 7.59
CA TRP A 119 -5.56 -4.35 8.39
C TRP A 119 -6.54 -3.36 7.75
N ASN A 120 -7.08 -2.43 8.55
CA ASN A 120 -7.85 -1.32 8.02
C ASN A 120 -7.50 0.01 8.71
N SER A 121 -7.80 1.10 8.02
CA SER A 121 -7.65 2.45 8.56
C SER A 121 -8.78 3.33 8.04
N THR A 122 -9.34 4.16 8.93
CA THR A 122 -10.38 5.13 8.62
C THR A 122 -9.99 6.49 9.20
N ALA A 123 -9.74 7.47 8.34
CA ALA A 123 -9.46 8.84 8.74
C ALA A 123 -9.62 9.78 7.53
N GLN A 124 -9.79 11.08 7.78
CA GLN A 124 -9.77 12.12 6.72
C GLN A 124 -10.70 11.79 5.54
N ARG A 125 -11.90 11.24 5.82
CA ARG A 125 -12.91 10.79 4.85
C ARG A 125 -12.47 9.64 3.92
N HIS A 126 -11.39 8.95 4.23
CA HIS A 126 -10.95 7.76 3.52
C HIS A 126 -11.08 6.52 4.40
N VAL A 127 -11.31 5.39 3.75
CA VAL A 127 -11.18 4.05 4.34
C VAL A 127 -10.23 3.24 3.47
N ILE A 128 -9.25 2.60 4.08
CA ILE A 128 -8.35 1.67 3.41
C ILE A 128 -8.52 0.30 4.07
N ASP A 129 -8.84 -0.72 3.28
CA ASP A 129 -8.72 -2.12 3.69
C ASP A 129 -7.56 -2.76 2.93
N VAL A 130 -6.69 -3.47 3.64
CA VAL A 130 -5.63 -4.27 3.04
C VAL A 130 -5.72 -5.71 3.51
N GLN A 131 -5.37 -6.62 2.62
CA GLN A 131 -5.29 -8.04 2.91
C GLN A 131 -4.19 -8.71 2.09
N THR A 132 -3.57 -9.74 2.66
CA THR A 132 -2.65 -10.64 1.97
C THR A 132 -3.06 -12.08 2.22
N GLU A 133 -2.89 -12.91 1.21
CA GLU A 133 -3.09 -14.35 1.31
C GLU A 133 -1.91 -15.03 2.02
N ARG A 134 -2.06 -16.34 2.27
CA ARG A 134 -0.99 -17.23 2.74
C ARG A 134 -0.11 -17.70 1.58
N GLY A 135 1.05 -18.26 1.93
CA GLY A 135 1.98 -18.85 0.97
C GLY A 135 3.08 -17.88 0.55
N THR A 136 3.95 -18.33 -0.35
CA THR A 136 5.20 -17.63 -0.73
C THR A 136 5.03 -16.69 -1.93
N SER A 137 3.86 -16.69 -2.55
CA SER A 137 3.52 -15.80 -3.67
C SER A 137 2.07 -15.32 -3.54
N PRO A 138 1.74 -14.67 -2.40
CA PRO A 138 0.37 -14.34 -2.07
C PRO A 138 -0.18 -13.22 -2.95
N THR A 139 -1.50 -13.22 -3.15
CA THR A 139 -2.18 -12.00 -3.58
C THR A 139 -2.27 -11.04 -2.40
N PHE A 140 -1.73 -9.84 -2.57
CA PHE A 140 -2.02 -8.69 -1.72
C PHE A 140 -3.03 -7.79 -2.43
N THR A 141 -4.08 -7.39 -1.73
CA THR A 141 -5.14 -6.50 -2.21
C THR A 141 -5.27 -5.31 -1.27
N ALA A 142 -5.23 -4.10 -1.81
CA ALA A 142 -5.64 -2.89 -1.12
C ALA A 142 -6.89 -2.30 -1.77
N VAL A 143 -7.89 -1.94 -0.98
CA VAL A 143 -9.10 -1.23 -1.42
C VAL A 143 -9.17 0.08 -0.68
N ILE A 144 -9.13 1.18 -1.41
CA ILE A 144 -9.23 2.54 -0.88
C ILE A 144 -10.56 3.13 -1.32
N ARG A 145 -11.32 3.68 -0.37
CA ARG A 145 -12.67 4.24 -0.58
C ARG A 145 -12.81 5.61 0.05
N LEU A 146 -13.66 6.45 -0.52
CA LEU A 146 -14.16 7.65 0.17
C LEU A 146 -15.41 7.37 1.00
N ILE A 147 -15.51 8.08 2.13
CA ILE A 147 -16.74 8.22 2.90
C ILE A 147 -17.53 9.37 2.28
N THR A 148 -18.49 9.05 1.42
CA THR A 148 -19.49 10.01 0.97
C THR A 148 -20.54 10.18 2.07
N SER A 149 -20.74 11.41 2.53
CA SER A 149 -21.92 11.77 3.31
C SER A 149 -23.11 11.73 2.35
N SER A 150 -24.10 10.87 2.62
CA SER A 150 -25.41 10.98 1.99
C SER A 150 -25.98 12.35 2.35
N VAL A 151 -26.26 13.16 1.34
CA VAL A 151 -27.05 14.38 1.51
C VAL A 151 -28.50 13.90 1.57
N GLU A 152 -29.10 13.93 2.76
CA GLU A 152 -30.57 13.92 2.92
C GLU A 152 -31.11 15.34 2.74
#